data_AF-A0A395X764-F1
#
_entry.id   AF-A0A395X764-F1
#
_cell.length_a   1.000
_cell.length_b   1.000
_cell.length_c   1.000
_cell.angle_alpha   90.00
_cell.angle_beta   90.00
_cell.angle_gamma   90.00
#
_symmetry.space_group_name_H-M   'P 1'
#
loop_
_entity.id
_entity.type
_entity.pdbx_description
1 polymer ?
#
loop_
_entity_poly.entity_id
_entity_poly.type
_entity_poly.pdbx_seq_one_letter_code
_entity_poly.pdbx_strand_id
1 'polypeptide(L)'
;MNEEKIKELFELCLRVSSETTAHVNFDYTACDDISRVYIYVFNDAGEIVKHFTLCQFYDFESESQNYEDAKKCLLELLIDGRCPLNES
;
A
#
# COMPACT_ATOMS: atom_id res chain seq x y z
N MET A 1 -5.22 11.61 -7.04
CA MET A 1 -5.01 10.23 -7.56
C MET A 1 -6.17 9.82 -8.48
N ASN A 2 -5.96 9.06 -9.57
CA ASN A 2 -7.06 8.56 -10.42
C ASN A 2 -7.40 7.10 -10.10
N GLU A 3 -8.45 6.55 -10.72
CA GLU A 3 -8.90 5.16 -10.53
C GLU A 3 -7.79 4.13 -10.82
N GLU A 4 -7.02 4.35 -11.88
CA GLU A 4 -5.93 3.45 -12.29
C GLU A 4 -4.85 3.34 -11.20
N LYS A 5 -4.45 4.47 -10.61
CA LYS A 5 -3.48 4.50 -9.50
C LYS A 5 -4.01 3.80 -8.25
N ILE A 6 -5.31 3.91 -7.96
CA ILE A 6 -5.93 3.19 -6.84
C ILE A 6 -5.88 1.67 -7.09
N LYS A 7 -6.25 1.24 -8.29
CA LYS A 7 -6.19 -0.17 -8.71
C LYS A 7 -4.77 -0.72 -8.65
N GLU A 8 -3.80 0.05 -9.14
CA GLU A 8 -2.38 -0.32 -9.10
C GLU A 8 -1.90 -0.56 -7.66
N LEU A 9 -2.22 0.32 -6.71
CA LEU A 9 -1.85 0.11 -5.30
C LEU A 9 -2.57 -1.07 -4.65
N PHE A 10 -3.84 -1.29 -4.99
CA PHE A 10 -4.57 -2.46 -4.52
C PHE A 10 -3.94 -3.77 -5.03
N GLU A 11 -3.63 -3.86 -6.32
CA GLU A 11 -2.96 -5.01 -6.92
C GLU A 11 -1.58 -5.25 -6.29
N LEU A 12 -0.82 -4.18 -6.03
CA LEU A 12 0.46 -4.29 -5.34
C LEU A 12 0.30 -4.82 -3.91
N CYS A 13 -0.66 -4.33 -3.13
CA CYS A 13 -0.93 -4.86 -1.79
C CYS A 13 -1.35 -6.33 -1.83
N LEU A 14 -2.21 -6.70 -2.78
CA LEU A 14 -2.63 -8.08 -3.00
C LEU A 14 -1.43 -8.98 -3.28
N ARG A 15 -0.53 -8.56 -4.18
CA ARG A 15 0.71 -9.27 -4.48
C ARG A 15 1.62 -9.39 -3.28
N VAL A 16 1.85 -8.32 -2.51
CA VAL A 16 2.67 -8.37 -1.28
C VAL A 16 2.09 -9.42 -0.33
N SER A 17 0.78 -9.39 -0.08
CA SER A 17 0.13 -10.35 0.82
C SER A 17 0.14 -11.80 0.32
N SER A 18 0.32 -12.03 -0.99
CA SER A 18 0.29 -13.35 -1.61
C SER A 18 1.67 -13.93 -1.90
N GLU A 19 2.66 -13.09 -2.20
CA GLU A 19 4.00 -13.48 -2.67
C GLU A 19 5.06 -13.39 -1.55
N THR A 20 4.74 -12.74 -0.43
CA THR A 20 5.67 -12.44 0.66
C THR A 20 5.09 -12.81 2.02
N THR A 21 5.91 -12.78 3.07
CA THR A 21 5.43 -12.88 4.45
C THR A 21 5.05 -11.52 5.05
N ALA A 22 5.20 -10.42 4.32
CA ALA A 22 4.90 -9.10 4.81
C ALA A 22 3.39 -8.90 5.01
N HIS A 23 3.04 -8.27 6.11
CA HIS A 23 1.65 -7.98 6.45
C HIS A 23 1.29 -6.58 5.99
N VAL A 24 0.33 -6.49 5.07
CA VAL A 24 -0.19 -5.22 4.55
C VAL A 24 -1.71 -5.19 4.61
N ASN A 25 -2.26 -4.01 4.90
CA ASN A 25 -3.68 -3.72 4.77
C ASN A 25 -3.89 -2.64 3.70
N PHE A 26 -4.98 -2.75 2.97
CA PHE A 26 -5.47 -1.76 2.03
C PHE A 26 -6.93 -1.47 2.34
N ASP A 27 -7.23 -0.25 2.76
CA ASP A 27 -8.59 0.21 3.02
C ASP A 27 -8.94 1.36 2.06
N TYR A 28 -10.07 1.22 1.36
CA TYR A 28 -10.62 2.28 0.52
C TYR A 28 -11.92 2.78 1.14
N THR A 29 -11.98 4.07 1.44
CA THR A 29 -13.17 4.72 1.99
C THR A 29 -13.57 5.88 1.08
N ALA A 30 -14.82 5.90 0.64
CA ALA A 30 -15.44 7.04 0.00
C ALA A 30 -16.51 7.61 0.92
N CYS A 31 -16.36 8.88 1.31
CA CYS A 31 -17.30 9.60 2.16
C CYS A 31 -17.48 11.00 1.60
N ASP A 32 -18.73 11.39 1.35
CA ASP A 32 -19.08 12.64 0.67
C ASP A 32 -18.37 12.80 -0.69
N ASP A 33 -17.66 13.91 -0.89
CA ASP A 33 -16.85 14.21 -2.07
C ASP A 33 -15.39 13.75 -1.94
N ILE A 34 -15.07 13.00 -0.88
CA ILE A 34 -13.70 12.60 -0.55
C ILE A 34 -13.56 11.08 -0.62
N SER A 35 -12.67 10.62 -1.52
CA SER A 35 -12.19 9.23 -1.53
C SER A 35 -10.77 9.16 -0.99
N ARG A 36 -10.55 8.25 -0.04
CA ARG A 36 -9.26 7.99 0.62
C ARG A 36 -8.86 6.53 0.51
N VAL A 37 -7.58 6.31 0.25
CA VAL A 37 -6.90 5.03 0.40
C VAL A 37 -6.02 5.10 1.64
N TYR A 38 -6.13 4.13 2.52
CA TYR A 38 -5.20 3.89 3.61
C TYR A 38 -4.43 2.61 3.34
N ILE A 39 -3.11 2.67 3.50
CA ILE A 39 -2.24 1.50 3.39
C ILE A 39 -1.43 1.42 4.66
N TYR A 40 -1.45 0.27 5.33
CA TYR A 40 -0.67 0.02 6.53
C TYR A 40 0.26 -1.17 6.29
N VAL A 41 1.52 -1.01 6.70
CA VAL A 41 2.51 -2.09 6.72
C VAL A 41 2.76 -2.44 8.18
N PHE A 42 2.68 -3.73 8.50
CA PHE A 42 2.85 -4.23 9.85
C PHE A 42 4.15 -5.02 9.99
N ASN A 43 4.75 -4.99 11.18
CA ASN A 43 5.79 -5.94 11.56
C ASN A 43 5.17 -7.26 12.05
N ASP A 44 6.03 -8.23 12.40
CA ASP A 44 5.62 -9.54 12.89
C ASP A 44 4.90 -9.49 14.26
N ALA A 45 5.02 -8.38 14.99
CA ALA A 45 4.28 -8.15 16.23
C ALA A 45 2.88 -7.56 15.99
N GLY A 46 2.52 -7.29 14.73
CA GLY A 46 1.24 -6.67 14.36
C GLY A 46 1.20 -5.15 14.57
N GLU A 47 2.36 -4.50 14.73
CA GLU A 47 2.46 -3.04 14.90
C GLU A 47 2.64 -2.36 13.55
N ILE A 48 2.02 -1.18 13.39
CA ILE A 48 2.15 -0.38 12.16
C ILE A 48 3.55 0.24 12.12
N VAL A 49 4.36 -0.17 11.14
CA VAL A 49 5.71 0.38 10.90
C VAL A 49 5.75 1.42 9.79
N LYS A 50 4.78 1.38 8.86
CA LYS A 50 4.56 2.43 7.85
C LYS A 50 3.06 2.59 7.60
N HIS A 51 2.62 3.81 7.33
CA HIS A 51 1.26 4.08 6.90
C HIS A 51 1.24 5.14 5.80
N PHE A 52 0.27 5.01 4.89
CA PHE A 52 0.04 5.97 3.82
C PHE A 52 -1.44 6.39 3.81
N THR A 53 -1.71 7.66 3.55
CA THR A 53 -3.08 8.19 3.41
C THR A 53 -3.20 8.99 2.12
N LEU A 54 -3.80 8.40 1.09
CA LEU A 54 -3.84 8.98 -0.24
C LEU A 54 -5.26 9.47 -0.54
N CYS A 55 -5.39 10.70 -1.03
CA CYS A 55 -6.69 11.25 -1.41
C CYS A 55 -6.85 11.30 -2.93
N GLN A 56 -8.05 11.01 -3.42
CA GLN A 56 -8.32 11.01 -4.85
C GLN A 56 -8.29 12.42 -5.45
N PHE A 57 -8.86 13.41 -4.74
CA PHE A 57 -9.08 14.76 -5.28
C PHE A 57 -8.18 15.85 -4.69
N TYR A 58 -7.40 15.54 -3.65
CA TYR A 58 -6.54 16.50 -2.97
C TYR A 58 -5.13 15.92 -2.85
N ASP A 59 -4.13 16.67 -3.30
CA ASP A 59 -2.74 16.39 -3.00
C ASP A 59 -2.39 17.12 -1.70
N PHE A 60 -2.01 16.36 -0.68
CA PHE A 60 -1.54 16.93 0.58
C PHE A 60 -0.01 16.90 0.60
N GLU A 61 0.63 17.95 1.12
CA GLU A 61 2.10 18.13 1.04
C GLU A 61 2.91 17.16 1.93
N SER A 62 2.29 16.27 2.71
CA SER A 62 3.07 15.37 3.57
C SER A 62 3.60 14.14 2.82
N GLU A 63 4.83 13.73 3.18
CA GLU A 63 5.51 12.57 2.58
C GLU A 63 4.71 11.26 2.69
N SER A 64 3.92 11.10 3.77
CA SER A 64 3.04 9.93 3.98
C SER A 64 1.80 9.89 3.08
N GLN A 65 1.62 10.88 2.21
CA GLN A 65 0.42 11.06 1.40
C GLN A 65 0.71 11.06 -0.11
N ASN A 66 1.93 10.65 -0.50
CA ASN A 66 2.34 10.56 -1.90
C ASN A 66 2.15 9.14 -2.46
N TYR A 67 1.50 9.08 -3.62
CA TYR A 67 1.32 7.86 -4.42
C TYR A 67 2.64 7.14 -4.72
N GLU A 68 3.68 7.88 -5.14
CA GLU A 68 4.95 7.27 -5.56
C GLU A 68 5.69 6.62 -4.38
N ASP A 69 5.60 7.22 -3.19
CA ASP A 69 6.24 6.67 -1.99
C ASP A 69 5.54 5.40 -1.50
N ALA A 70 4.20 5.39 -1.55
CA ALA A 70 3.42 4.19 -1.27
C ALA A 70 3.76 3.07 -2.26
N LYS A 71 3.79 3.38 -3.55
CA LYS A 71 4.15 2.43 -4.61
C LYS A 71 5.57 1.89 -4.42
N LYS A 72 6.55 2.75 -4.18
CA LYS A 72 7.94 2.36 -3.94
C LYS A 72 8.04 1.41 -2.74
N CYS A 73 7.37 1.74 -1.64
CA CYS A 73 7.37 0.90 -0.45
C CYS A 73 6.81 -0.51 -0.73
N LEU A 74 5.72 -0.63 -1.48
CA LEU A 74 5.14 -1.94 -1.82
C LEU A 74 6.04 -2.75 -2.76
N LEU A 75 6.71 -2.09 -3.71
CA LEU A 75 7.67 -2.74 -4.61
C LEU A 75 8.91 -3.23 -3.85
N GLU A 76 9.42 -2.47 -2.89
CA GLU A 76 10.52 -2.90 -2.01
C GLU A 76 10.13 -4.16 -1.22
N LEU A 77 8.93 -4.20 -0.64
CA LEU A 77 8.43 -5.40 0.05
C LEU A 77 8.35 -6.63 -0.87
N LEU A 78 7.95 -6.45 -2.13
CA LEU A 78 7.92 -7.53 -3.14
C LEU A 78 9.31 -8.02 -3.57
N ILE A 79 10.35 -7.22 -3.39
CA ILE A 79 11.73 -7.59 -3.70
C ILE A 79 12.35 -8.28 -2.48
N ASP A 80 12.24 -7.68 -1.31
CA ASP A 80 12.92 -8.10 -0.08
C ASP A 80 12.19 -9.27 0.62
N GLY A 81 10.86 -9.31 0.51
CA GLY A 81 10.01 -10.24 1.26
C GLY A 81 9.68 -11.53 0.52
N ARG A 82 10.25 -11.78 -0.67
CA ARG A 82 9.92 -12.98 -1.45
C ARG A 82 10.12 -14.23 -0.62
N CYS A 83 9.05 -15.01 -0.48
CA CYS A 83 9.15 -16.30 0.17
C CYS A 83 10.06 -17.22 -0.68
N PRO A 84 11.11 -17.86 -0.09
CA PRO A 84 12.00 -18.76 -0.83
C PRO A 84 11.28 -19.94 -1.50
N LEU A 85 10.02 -20.20 -1.12
CA LEU A 85 9.21 -21.31 -1.63
C LEU A 85 8.59 -21.07 -3.01
N ASN A 86 8.68 -19.84 -3.56
CA ASN A 86 8.19 -19.51 -4.91
C ASN A 86 9.28 -19.61 -6.00
N GLU A 87 10.45 -20.15 -5.67
CA GLU A 87 11.42 -20.61 -6.66
C GLU A 87 11.00 -22.00 -7.16
N SER A 88 10.10 -22.04 -8.16
CA SER A 88 9.73 -23.24 -8.91
C SER A 88 10.23 -23.15 -10.34
#